data_AF-A0A452Y4B8-F1
#
_entry.id   AF-A0A452Y4B8-F1
#
_cell.length_a   1.000
_cell.length_b   1.000
_cell.length_c   1.000
_cell.angle_alpha   90.00
_cell.angle_beta   90.00
_cell.angle_gamma   90.00
#
_symmetry.space_group_name_H-M   'P 1'
#
loop_
_entity.id
_entity.type
_entity.pdbx_description
1 polymer ?
#
loop_
_entity_poly.entity_id
_entity_poly.type
_entity_poly.pdbx_seq_one_letter_code
_entity_poly.pdbx_strand_id
1 'polypeptide(L)'
;MKYCSDPCCILFTCSARFIGNHGFSIGVDDVQPGESLNQKKKITIDEGYEKCHELIALYSKGDLIPQPGCNRAQTLESQISCLLNKLRETAGDDCMSTLHWRNSPLIMSQCGSKGSPINISQMVVCVGQQSVGGRRAPNGFIDRTLPHFPINSKTPAVRTGLKNMICLGNHFLCWLSLILFQ
;
A
#
# COMPACT_ATOMS: atom_id res chain seq x y z
N MET A 1 -28.94 21.64 -30.40
CA MET A 1 -28.77 21.11 -29.03
C MET A 1 -30.15 20.99 -28.41
N LYS A 2 -30.67 19.77 -28.27
CA LYS A 2 -31.95 19.53 -27.58
C LYS A 2 -31.71 19.74 -26.09
N TYR A 3 -32.48 20.63 -25.46
CA TYR A 3 -32.45 20.82 -24.01
C TYR A 3 -32.84 19.50 -23.35
N CYS A 4 -31.88 18.85 -22.71
CA CYS A 4 -32.16 17.74 -21.81
C CYS A 4 -32.81 18.35 -20.56
N SER A 5 -34.13 18.19 -20.42
CA SER A 5 -34.90 18.67 -19.26
C SER A 5 -34.66 17.82 -18.00
N ASP A 6 -33.74 16.86 -18.05
CA ASP A 6 -33.46 15.98 -16.93
C ASP A 6 -32.69 16.76 -15.85
N PRO A 7 -33.18 16.77 -14.59
CA PRO A 7 -32.54 17.51 -13.50
C PRO A 7 -31.08 17.07 -13.26
N CYS A 8 -30.74 15.83 -13.59
CA CYS A 8 -29.37 15.32 -13.56
C CYS A 8 -28.43 16.05 -14.53
N CYS A 9 -28.89 16.38 -15.74
CA CYS A 9 -28.06 17.06 -16.74
C CYS A 9 -27.80 18.52 -16.35
N ILE A 10 -28.80 19.19 -15.76
CA ILE A 10 -28.67 20.53 -15.19
C ILE A 10 -27.66 20.51 -14.03
N LEU A 11 -27.78 19.56 -13.11
CA LEU A 11 -26.84 19.41 -12.00
C LEU A 11 -25.40 19.17 -12.50
N PHE A 12 -25.22 18.29 -13.48
CA PHE A 12 -23.91 17.99 -14.06
C PHE A 12 -23.27 19.22 -14.70
N THR A 13 -24.01 19.96 -15.53
CA THR A 13 -23.50 21.16 -16.23
C THR A 13 -23.16 22.29 -15.27
N CYS A 14 -23.99 22.53 -14.25
CA CYS A 14 -23.70 23.50 -13.19
C CYS A 14 -22.45 23.11 -12.39
N SER A 15 -22.34 21.84 -11.99
CA SER A 15 -21.20 21.32 -11.23
C SER A 15 -19.89 21.39 -12.03
N ALA A 16 -19.93 20.98 -13.31
CA ALA A 16 -18.78 21.04 -14.21
C ALA A 16 -18.31 22.49 -14.43
N ARG A 17 -19.24 23.44 -14.60
CA ARG A 17 -18.91 24.86 -14.72
C ARG A 17 -18.32 25.43 -13.43
N PHE A 18 -18.83 25.03 -12.27
CA PHE A 18 -18.31 25.47 -10.97
C PHE A 18 -16.87 25.00 -10.75
N ILE A 19 -16.60 23.70 -10.95
CA ILE A 19 -15.25 23.12 -10.80
C ILE A 19 -14.28 23.71 -11.84
N GLY A 20 -14.73 23.92 -13.08
CA GLY A 20 -13.92 24.52 -14.14
C GLY A 20 -13.48 25.96 -13.82
N ASN A 21 -14.32 26.74 -13.15
CA ASN A 21 -14.00 28.11 -12.75
C ASN A 21 -13.14 28.18 -11.47
N HIS A 22 -13.37 27.28 -10.50
CA HIS A 22 -12.60 27.25 -9.26
C HIS A 22 -11.21 26.60 -9.42
N GLY A 23 -11.08 25.64 -10.34
CA GLY A 23 -9.88 24.82 -10.50
C GLY A 23 -9.78 23.76 -9.40
N PHE A 24 -9.52 22.52 -9.79
CA PHE A 24 -9.25 21.42 -8.85
C PHE A 24 -8.11 20.55 -9.40
N SER A 25 -7.02 20.44 -8.65
CA SER A 25 -5.80 19.75 -9.06
C SER A 25 -5.16 19.04 -7.87
N ILE A 26 -4.44 17.96 -8.14
CA ILE A 26 -3.61 17.25 -7.16
C ILE A 26 -2.15 17.58 -7.45
N GLY A 27 -1.46 18.14 -6.45
CA GLY A 27 -0.03 18.44 -6.52
C GLY A 27 0.83 17.28 -6.02
N VAL A 28 2.15 17.37 -6.22
CA VAL A 28 3.12 16.47 -5.57
C VAL A 28 3.16 16.74 -4.06
N ASP A 29 2.98 18.00 -3.67
CA ASP A 29 2.94 18.43 -2.26
C ASP A 29 1.79 17.79 -1.47
N ASP A 30 0.65 17.51 -2.13
CA ASP A 30 -0.51 16.83 -1.53
C ASP A 30 -0.22 15.37 -1.13
N VAL A 31 0.83 14.79 -1.73
CA VAL A 31 1.23 13.39 -1.60
C VAL A 31 2.54 13.24 -0.82
N GLN A 32 3.24 14.35 -0.55
CA GLN A 32 4.50 14.33 0.18
C GLN A 32 4.25 14.17 1.68
N PRO A 33 4.79 13.11 2.34
CA PRO A 33 4.63 12.93 3.77
C PRO A 33 5.42 13.98 4.56
N GLY A 34 4.79 14.53 5.60
CA GLY A 34 5.45 15.39 6.57
C GLY A 34 6.53 14.64 7.37
N GLU A 35 7.43 15.37 8.00
CA GLU A 35 8.58 14.77 8.72
C GLU A 35 8.16 13.92 9.93
N SER A 36 7.15 14.36 10.66
CA SER A 36 6.55 13.59 11.77
C SER A 36 5.98 12.25 11.30
N LEU A 37 5.30 12.25 10.15
CA LEU A 37 4.75 11.04 9.53
C LEU A 37 5.88 10.10 9.08
N ASN A 38 6.95 10.64 8.49
CA ASN A 38 8.11 9.85 8.08
C ASN A 38 8.82 9.18 9.26
N GLN A 39 8.90 9.83 10.41
CA GLN A 39 9.47 9.24 11.62
C GLN A 39 8.59 8.10 12.15
N LYS A 40 7.28 8.33 12.32
CA LYS A 40 6.33 7.29 12.74
C LYS A 40 6.36 6.10 11.80
N LYS A 41 6.32 6.36 10.49
CA LYS A 41 6.43 5.35 9.46
C LYS A 41 7.68 4.49 9.61
N LYS A 42 8.86 5.09 9.82
CA LYS A 42 10.11 4.33 10.02
C LYS A 42 10.00 3.40 11.23
N ILE A 43 9.51 3.92 12.36
CA ILE A 43 9.33 3.13 13.60
C ILE A 43 8.41 1.93 13.34
N THR A 44 7.23 2.16 12.74
CA THR A 44 6.26 1.09 12.45
C THR A 44 6.84 0.03 11.51
N ILE A 45 7.63 0.45 10.51
CA ILE A 45 8.27 -0.47 9.57
C ILE A 45 9.35 -1.30 10.26
N ASP A 46 10.19 -0.67 11.08
CA ASP A 46 11.27 -1.34 11.80
C ASP A 46 10.71 -2.38 12.79
N GLU A 47 9.67 -2.03 13.56
CA GLU A 47 8.94 -2.97 14.41
C GLU A 47 8.35 -4.15 13.62
N GLY A 48 7.87 -3.87 12.41
CA GLY A 48 7.36 -4.88 11.50
C GLY A 48 8.43 -5.86 11.02
N TYR A 49 9.62 -5.36 10.73
CA TYR A 49 10.77 -6.18 10.33
C TYR A 49 11.27 -7.05 11.48
N GLU A 50 11.36 -6.53 12.70
CA GLU A 50 11.74 -7.29 13.89
C GLU A 50 10.80 -8.47 14.12
N LYS A 51 9.48 -8.24 14.09
CA LYS A 51 8.48 -9.32 14.22
C LYS A 51 8.60 -10.36 13.10
N CYS A 52 8.88 -9.94 11.86
CA CYS A 52 9.13 -10.88 10.77
C CYS A 52 10.39 -11.73 11.04
N HIS A 53 11.45 -11.13 11.58
CA HIS A 53 12.69 -11.85 11.93
C HIS A 53 12.47 -12.86 13.05
N GLU A 54 11.69 -12.52 14.07
CA GLU A 54 11.29 -13.44 15.13
C GLU A 54 10.55 -14.67 14.59
N LEU A 55 9.57 -14.45 13.68
CA LEU A 55 8.83 -15.55 13.04
C LEU A 55 9.75 -16.47 12.20
N ILE A 56 10.71 -15.89 11.48
CA ILE A 56 11.70 -16.65 10.71
C ILE A 56 12.62 -17.44 11.65
N ALA A 57 13.04 -16.85 12.77
CA ALA A 57 13.86 -17.53 13.77
C ALA A 57 13.12 -18.71 14.42
N LEU A 58 11.84 -18.54 14.77
CA LEU A 58 10.98 -19.62 15.28
C LEU A 58 10.81 -20.74 14.25
N TYR A 59 10.66 -20.40 12.98
CA TYR A 59 10.59 -21.39 11.91
C TYR A 59 11.91 -22.17 11.76
N SER A 60 13.06 -21.49 11.83
CA SER A 60 14.38 -22.14 11.77
C SER A 60 14.65 -23.05 12.96
N LYS A 61 14.13 -22.72 14.15
CA LYS A 61 14.19 -23.58 15.35
C LYS A 61 13.23 -24.78 15.28
N GLY A 62 12.19 -24.70 14.46
CA GLY A 62 11.17 -25.74 14.33
C GLY A 62 10.01 -25.62 15.31
N ASP A 63 10.00 -24.58 16.15
CA ASP A 63 9.01 -24.34 17.21
C ASP A 63 7.71 -23.68 16.71
N LEU A 64 7.62 -23.40 15.40
CA LEU A 64 6.45 -22.74 14.83
C LEU A 64 5.23 -23.69 14.84
N ILE A 65 4.20 -23.30 15.58
CA ILE A 65 2.92 -24.03 15.67
C ILE A 65 2.18 -23.89 14.32
N PRO A 66 1.92 -25.00 13.61
CA PRO A 66 1.19 -24.96 12.35
C PRO A 66 -0.30 -24.62 12.59
N GLN A 67 -0.87 -23.82 11.69
CA GLN A 67 -2.31 -23.60 11.66
C GLN A 67 -3.04 -24.88 11.20
N PRO A 68 -4.29 -25.11 11.66
CA PRO A 68 -5.03 -26.31 11.28
C PRO A 68 -5.17 -26.40 9.76
N GLY A 69 -4.84 -27.56 9.19
CA GLY A 69 -4.90 -27.81 7.75
C GLY A 69 -3.77 -27.16 6.91
N CYS A 70 -2.77 -26.54 7.54
CA CYS A 70 -1.64 -25.91 6.84
C CYS A 70 -0.29 -26.56 7.19
N ASN A 71 0.62 -26.60 6.22
CA ASN A 71 2.00 -26.98 6.48
C ASN A 71 2.75 -25.86 7.23
N ARG A 72 3.80 -26.19 8.00
CA ARG A 72 4.63 -25.20 8.72
C ARG A 72 5.11 -24.05 7.82
N ALA A 73 5.52 -24.36 6.59
CA ALA A 73 5.96 -23.34 5.62
C ALA A 73 4.80 -22.44 5.16
N GLN A 74 3.61 -23.00 4.95
CA GLN A 74 2.41 -22.22 4.59
C GLN A 74 1.92 -21.36 5.76
N THR A 75 2.02 -21.88 6.99
CA THR A 75 1.71 -21.13 8.21
C THR A 75 2.65 -19.93 8.38
N LEU A 76 3.95 -20.11 8.15
CA LEU A 76 4.90 -18.99 8.17
C LEU A 76 4.49 -17.89 7.16
N GLU A 77 4.20 -18.27 5.91
CA GLU A 77 3.81 -17.31 4.88
C GLU A 77 2.49 -16.60 5.19
N SER A 78 1.52 -17.33 5.75
CA SER A 78 0.23 -16.79 6.19
C SER A 78 0.42 -15.76 7.31
N GLN A 79 1.22 -16.11 8.34
CA GLN A 79 1.51 -15.22 9.46
C GLN A 79 2.26 -13.96 9.03
N ILE A 80 3.30 -14.10 8.19
CA ILE A 80 4.05 -12.95 7.66
C ILE A 80 3.13 -12.05 6.81
N SER A 81 2.29 -12.64 5.95
CA SER A 81 1.37 -11.86 5.12
C SER A 81 0.33 -11.11 5.96
N CYS A 82 -0.20 -11.76 7.00
CA CYS A 82 -1.11 -11.13 7.97
C CYS A 82 -0.43 -9.96 8.69
N LEU A 83 0.80 -10.15 9.16
CA LEU A 83 1.58 -9.11 9.84
C LEU A 83 1.84 -7.91 8.93
N LEU A 84 2.26 -8.14 7.68
CA LEU A 84 2.50 -7.08 6.70
C LEU A 84 1.23 -6.34 6.31
N ASN A 85 0.09 -7.02 6.22
CA ASN A 85 -1.20 -6.37 5.98
C ASN A 85 -1.61 -5.47 7.15
N LYS A 86 -1.44 -5.94 8.40
CA LYS A 86 -1.71 -5.13 9.60
C LYS A 86 -0.82 -3.90 9.67
N LEU A 87 0.47 -4.04 9.37
CA LEU A 87 1.39 -2.89 9.33
C LEU A 87 0.96 -1.84 8.32
N ARG A 88 0.48 -2.27 7.14
CA ARG A 88 -0.06 -1.37 6.12
C ARG A 88 -1.33 -0.66 6.62
N GLU A 89 -2.24 -1.36 7.27
CA GLU A 89 -3.47 -0.78 7.83
C GLU A 89 -3.14 0.27 8.88
N THR A 90 -2.30 -0.06 9.87
CA THR A 90 -1.89 0.87 10.93
C THR A 90 -1.19 2.11 10.35
N ALA A 91 -0.28 1.92 9.41
CA ALA A 91 0.42 3.05 8.78
C ALA A 91 -0.51 3.89 7.88
N GLY A 92 -1.55 3.28 7.32
CA GLY A 92 -2.60 3.98 6.59
C GLY A 92 -3.50 4.83 7.50
N ASP A 93 -3.90 4.30 8.65
CA ASP A 93 -4.69 5.03 9.64
C ASP A 93 -3.92 6.24 10.21
N ASP A 94 -2.62 6.06 10.47
CA ASP A 94 -1.71 7.15 10.85
C ASP A 94 -1.63 8.23 9.75
N CYS A 95 -1.64 7.83 8.49
CA CYS A 95 -1.67 8.76 7.36
C CYS A 95 -2.98 9.56 7.34
N MET A 96 -4.12 8.88 7.44
CA MET A 96 -5.42 9.52 7.32
C MET A 96 -5.70 10.49 8.48
N SER A 97 -5.18 10.20 9.68
CA SER A 97 -5.28 11.09 10.84
C SER A 97 -4.34 12.30 10.78
N THR A 98 -3.25 12.21 10.02
CA THR A 98 -2.24 13.30 9.92
C THR A 98 -2.54 14.25 8.76
N LEU A 99 -3.21 13.79 7.70
CA LEU A 99 -3.52 14.61 6.53
C LEU A 99 -4.50 15.73 6.87
N HIS A 100 -4.22 16.92 6.36
CA HIS A 100 -5.10 18.08 6.54
C HIS A 100 -6.42 17.89 5.76
N TRP A 101 -7.55 18.33 6.34
CA TRP A 101 -8.89 18.20 5.73
C TRP A 101 -9.02 18.85 4.34
N ARG A 102 -8.19 19.86 4.06
CA ARG A 102 -8.14 20.56 2.76
C ARG A 102 -7.32 19.83 1.68
N ASN A 103 -6.75 18.67 1.99
CA ASN A 103 -5.93 17.94 1.02
C ASN A 103 -6.78 17.40 -0.14
N SER A 104 -6.37 17.64 -1.38
CA SER A 104 -7.15 17.30 -2.58
C SER A 104 -7.50 15.81 -2.69
N PRO A 105 -6.57 14.85 -2.50
CA PRO A 105 -6.88 13.42 -2.55
C PRO A 105 -7.86 12.97 -1.43
N LEU A 106 -7.76 13.58 -0.25
CA LEU A 106 -8.64 13.28 0.88
C LEU A 106 -10.09 13.70 0.56
N ILE A 107 -10.26 14.91 0.02
CA ILE A 107 -11.57 15.42 -0.41
C ILE A 107 -12.17 14.50 -1.48
N MET A 108 -11.39 14.09 -2.48
CA MET A 108 -11.88 13.19 -3.54
C MET A 108 -12.39 11.84 -3.02
N SER A 109 -11.69 11.29 -2.03
CA SER A 109 -12.08 10.03 -1.39
C SER A 109 -13.35 10.19 -0.55
N GLN A 110 -13.46 11.28 0.22
CA GLN A 110 -14.66 11.58 1.01
C GLN A 110 -15.89 11.87 0.14
N CYS A 111 -15.72 12.52 -1.01
CA CYS A 111 -16.80 12.76 -1.96
C CYS A 111 -17.23 11.50 -2.74
N GLY A 112 -16.51 10.37 -2.61
CA GLY A 112 -16.79 9.15 -3.34
C GLY A 112 -16.59 9.27 -4.86
N SER A 113 -15.88 10.30 -5.32
CA SER A 113 -15.65 10.53 -6.75
C SER A 113 -14.58 9.58 -7.29
N LYS A 114 -13.38 9.59 -6.69
CA LYS A 114 -12.28 8.68 -7.05
C LYS A 114 -11.27 8.60 -5.92
N GLY A 115 -10.81 7.37 -5.66
CA GLY A 115 -9.79 7.08 -4.65
C GLY A 115 -10.38 6.55 -3.35
N SER A 116 -9.76 5.50 -2.82
CA SER A 116 -10.05 4.97 -1.49
C SER A 116 -9.00 5.48 -0.48
N PRO A 117 -9.28 5.41 0.83
CA PRO A 117 -8.27 5.68 1.87
C PRO A 117 -7.00 4.83 1.67
N ILE A 118 -7.16 3.61 1.16
CA ILE A 118 -6.05 2.71 0.84
C ILE A 118 -5.19 3.33 -0.26
N ASN A 119 -5.77 3.83 -1.34
CA ASN A 119 -4.99 4.42 -2.43
C ASN A 119 -4.18 5.64 -1.96
N ILE A 120 -4.76 6.47 -1.09
CA ILE A 120 -4.05 7.61 -0.48
C ILE A 120 -2.89 7.12 0.37
N SER A 121 -3.12 6.13 1.24
CA SER A 121 -2.08 5.56 2.10
C SER A 121 -0.93 4.95 1.29
N GLN A 122 -1.22 4.36 0.12
CA GLN A 122 -0.22 3.78 -0.78
C GLN A 122 0.59 4.85 -1.51
N MET A 123 -0.03 6.00 -1.82
CA MET A 123 0.63 7.14 -2.44
C MET A 123 1.54 7.90 -1.46
N VAL A 124 1.19 7.96 -0.17
CA VAL A 124 1.92 8.78 0.83
C VAL A 124 2.88 7.95 1.69
N VAL A 125 2.45 6.78 2.17
CA VAL A 125 3.18 5.98 3.15
C VAL A 125 3.87 4.82 2.46
N CYS A 126 3.16 3.73 2.20
CA CYS A 126 3.75 2.50 1.70
C CYS A 126 2.73 1.71 0.90
N VAL A 127 3.17 1.02 -0.15
CA VAL A 127 2.21 0.28 -0.95
C VAL A 127 1.87 -1.09 -0.36
N GLY A 128 2.81 -1.65 0.40
CA GLY A 128 2.67 -2.94 1.07
C GLY A 128 3.03 -4.14 0.18
N GLN A 129 2.72 -5.33 0.67
CA GLN A 129 3.03 -6.57 -0.02
C GLN A 129 2.16 -6.75 -1.27
N GLN A 130 2.79 -7.11 -2.39
CA GLN A 130 2.10 -7.56 -3.59
C GLN A 130 1.98 -9.08 -3.60
N SER A 131 0.77 -9.60 -3.77
CA SER A 131 0.49 -11.03 -3.86
C SER A 131 0.16 -11.42 -5.30
N VAL A 132 0.74 -12.51 -5.78
CA VAL A 132 0.44 -13.11 -7.09
C VAL A 132 -0.22 -14.46 -6.85
N GLY A 133 -1.45 -14.64 -7.32
CA GLY A 133 -2.19 -15.90 -7.14
C GLY A 133 -2.45 -16.28 -5.68
N GLY A 134 -2.71 -15.29 -4.81
CA GLY A 134 -2.98 -15.50 -3.38
C GLY A 134 -1.75 -15.87 -2.54
N ARG A 135 -0.55 -15.85 -3.12
CA ARG A 135 0.72 -16.11 -2.43
C ARG A 135 1.69 -14.96 -2.68
N ARG A 136 2.73 -14.88 -1.86
CA ARG A 136 3.89 -14.01 -2.12
C ARG A 136 4.62 -14.48 -3.38
N ALA A 137 5.42 -13.61 -3.98
CA ALA A 137 6.15 -13.92 -5.22
C ALA A 137 6.84 -15.29 -5.11
N PRO A 138 6.55 -16.23 -6.03
CA PRO A 138 7.12 -17.57 -5.99
C PRO A 138 8.62 -17.53 -6.28
N ASN A 139 9.33 -18.60 -5.90
CA ASN A 139 10.72 -18.77 -6.29
C ASN A 139 10.78 -19.01 -7.81
N GLY A 140 11.30 -18.03 -8.56
CA GLY A 140 11.50 -18.14 -10.00
C GLY A 140 12.83 -18.82 -10.39
N PHE A 141 13.75 -18.96 -9.44
CA PHE A 141 15.03 -19.63 -9.59
C PHE A 141 15.20 -20.73 -8.54
N ILE A 142 16.30 -21.49 -8.63
CA ILE A 142 16.68 -22.53 -7.66
C ILE A 142 16.66 -21.94 -6.23
N ASP A 143 15.59 -22.24 -5.50
CA ASP A 143 15.31 -21.82 -4.12
C ASP A 143 15.55 -20.32 -3.79
N ARG A 144 15.32 -19.45 -4.79
CA ARG A 144 15.39 -17.98 -4.61
C ARG A 144 14.44 -17.25 -5.56
N THR A 145 14.04 -16.05 -5.16
CA THR A 145 13.19 -15.16 -5.97
C THR A 145 13.99 -14.42 -7.03
N LEU A 146 15.14 -13.84 -6.65
CA LEU A 146 16.04 -13.09 -7.53
C LEU A 146 17.49 -13.52 -7.32
N PRO A 147 18.36 -13.41 -8.34
CA PRO A 147 19.75 -13.84 -8.27
C PRO A 147 20.60 -13.04 -7.26
N HIS A 148 20.17 -11.82 -6.91
CA HIS A 148 20.85 -10.94 -5.94
C HIS A 148 20.69 -11.39 -4.49
N PHE A 149 19.72 -12.26 -4.19
CA PHE A 149 19.46 -12.69 -2.82
C PHE A 149 20.09 -14.07 -2.53
N PRO A 150 20.49 -14.32 -1.27
CA PRO A 150 21.03 -15.61 -0.89
C PRO A 150 19.96 -16.71 -0.98
N ILE A 151 20.42 -17.92 -1.23
CA ILE A 151 19.59 -19.12 -1.36
C ILE A 151 18.79 -19.33 -0.06
N ASN A 152 17.52 -19.72 -0.17
CA ASN A 152 16.60 -19.97 0.95
C ASN A 152 16.25 -18.77 1.84
N SER A 153 16.55 -17.54 1.43
CA SER A 153 16.16 -16.37 2.22
C SER A 153 14.65 -16.11 2.16
N LYS A 154 14.01 -16.11 3.34
CA LYS A 154 12.55 -15.92 3.51
C LYS A 154 12.17 -14.54 4.01
N THR A 155 13.15 -13.66 4.15
CA THR A 155 12.98 -12.29 4.64
C THR A 155 11.95 -11.55 3.79
N PRO A 156 11.09 -10.71 4.40
CA PRO A 156 10.10 -9.94 3.66
C PRO A 156 10.68 -9.22 2.43
N ALA A 157 11.85 -8.58 2.57
CA ALA A 157 12.55 -7.86 1.50
C ALA A 157 12.93 -8.70 0.27
N VAL A 158 13.22 -9.99 0.46
CA VAL A 158 13.66 -10.90 -0.61
C VAL A 158 12.49 -11.27 -1.52
N ARG A 159 11.33 -11.54 -0.91
CA ARG A 159 10.12 -11.94 -1.62
C ARG A 159 9.31 -10.77 -2.16
N THR A 160 9.48 -9.57 -1.62
CA THR A 160 8.89 -8.34 -2.19
C THR A 160 9.82 -7.64 -3.18
N GLY A 161 11.06 -8.11 -3.35
CA GLY A 161 12.01 -7.69 -4.39
C GLY A 161 12.55 -6.27 -4.27
N LEU A 162 12.01 -5.41 -3.41
CA LEU A 162 12.35 -4.00 -3.34
C LEU A 162 12.32 -3.53 -1.88
N LYS A 163 13.48 -3.13 -1.33
CA LYS A 163 13.56 -2.27 -0.13
C LYS A 163 12.70 -1.00 -0.28
N ASN A 164 12.40 -0.62 -1.52
CA ASN A 164 11.70 0.61 -1.90
C ASN A 164 10.17 0.44 -2.00
N MET A 165 9.60 -0.76 -1.83
CA MET A 165 8.14 -0.95 -1.90
C MET A 165 7.40 -0.33 -0.69
N ILE A 166 8.16 0.08 0.33
CA ILE A 166 7.67 0.67 1.57
C ILE A 166 8.01 2.16 1.67
N CYS A 167 8.95 2.67 0.87
CA CYS A 167 9.29 4.08 0.80
C CYS A 167 9.37 4.52 -0.66
N LEU A 168 8.45 5.38 -1.08
CA LEU A 168 8.51 6.12 -2.35
C LEU A 168 9.73 7.04 -2.35
N GLY A 169 10.91 6.45 -2.59
CA GLY A 169 12.08 7.12 -3.11
C GLY A 169 12.09 6.96 -4.62
N ASN A 170 11.76 8.05 -5.32
CA ASN A 170 12.13 8.36 -6.71
C ASN A 170 11.72 7.43 -7.87
N HIS A 171 10.87 6.42 -7.66
CA HIS A 171 10.35 5.59 -8.78
C HIS A 171 8.82 5.68 -8.93
N PHE A 172 8.31 6.91 -8.94
CA PHE A 172 6.88 7.27 -9.05
C PHE A 172 6.20 6.77 -10.35
N LEU A 173 6.96 6.65 -11.44
CA LEU A 173 6.42 6.44 -12.79
C LEU A 173 6.00 5.01 -13.11
N CYS A 174 6.62 3.99 -12.51
CA CYS A 174 6.29 2.59 -12.82
C CYS A 174 5.06 2.07 -12.06
N TRP A 175 4.63 2.79 -11.02
CA TRP A 175 3.63 2.35 -10.06
C TRP A 175 2.26 3.03 -10.23
N LEU A 176 2.20 4.18 -10.90
CA LEU A 176 0.97 4.90 -11.16
C LEU A 176 -0.03 4.08 -11.98
N SER A 177 0.47 3.23 -12.89
CA SER A 177 -0.36 2.37 -13.76
C SER A 177 -1.05 1.23 -13.00
N LEU A 178 -0.47 0.76 -11.89
CA LEU A 178 -1.07 -0.33 -11.09
C LEU A 178 -2.09 0.18 -10.06
N ILE A 179 -1.86 1.35 -9.45
CA ILE A 179 -2.73 1.90 -8.39
C ILE A 179 -4.01 2.54 -8.97
N LEU A 180 -3.97 3.08 -10.19
CA LEU A 180 -5.12 3.78 -10.77
C LEU A 180 -6.15 2.88 -11.47
N PHE A 181 -5.87 1.58 -11.63
CA PHE A 181 -6.73 0.63 -12.36
C PHE A 181 -7.33 -0.49 -11.47
N GLN A 182 -7.29 -0.32 -10.15
CA GLN A 182 -7.99 -1.19 -9.19
C GLN A 182 -8.92 -0.36 -8.31
#